data_AF-A0A2V4WYS8-F1
#
_entry.id   AF-A0A2V4WYS8-F1
#
_cell.length_a   1.000
_cell.length_b   1.000
_cell.length_c   1.000
_cell.angle_alpha   90.00
_cell.angle_beta   90.00
_cell.angle_gamma   90.00
#
_symmetry.space_group_name_H-M   'P 1'
#
loop_
_entity.id
_entity.type
_entity.pdbx_description
1 polymer ?
#
loop_
_entity_poly.entity_id
_entity_poly.type
_entity_poly.pdbx_seq_one_letter_code
_entity_poly.pdbx_strand_id
1 'polypeptide(L)'
;MEHLYFRKESDDKIISDYKKKLEVQTMEELVNSYNRQVKCGIVGVHMQALLLIALRQEFKERLKESPVYLLNHILGLVGPIEVVDGHIRILEN
;
A
#
# COMPACT_ATOMS: atom_id res chain seq x y z
N MET A 1 5.57 2.97 -10.40
CA MET A 1 6.02 1.60 -10.77
C MET A 1 4.83 0.67 -10.62
N GLU A 2 4.64 -0.23 -11.58
CA GLU A 2 3.45 -1.05 -11.74
C GLU A 2 3.80 -2.54 -11.73
N HIS A 3 2.88 -3.38 -11.28
CA HIS A 3 3.01 -4.84 -11.25
C HIS A 3 1.66 -5.52 -11.52
N LEU A 4 1.68 -6.62 -12.28
CA LEU A 4 0.49 -7.43 -12.53
C LEU A 4 0.17 -8.30 -11.31
N TYR A 5 -1.02 -8.11 -10.75
CA TYR A 5 -1.54 -8.89 -9.64
C TYR A 5 -2.80 -9.65 -10.05
N PHE A 6 -2.72 -10.99 -9.93
CA PHE A 6 -3.85 -11.90 -10.07
C PHE A 6 -4.16 -12.51 -8.71
N ARG A 7 -5.36 -12.22 -8.20
CA ARG A 7 -5.81 -12.67 -6.89
C ARG A 7 -5.99 -14.19 -6.86
N LYS A 8 -5.47 -14.81 -5.81
CA LYS A 8 -5.72 -16.22 -5.45
C LYS A 8 -6.51 -16.27 -4.15
N GLU A 9 -7.32 -17.30 -3.94
CA GLU A 9 -8.09 -17.46 -2.69
C GLU A 9 -7.21 -17.48 -1.45
N SER A 10 -6.01 -18.06 -1.55
CA SER A 10 -5.01 -18.10 -0.47
C SER A 10 -4.51 -16.72 -0.03
N ASP A 11 -4.62 -15.71 -0.90
CA ASP A 11 -4.09 -14.37 -0.65
C ASP A 11 -4.86 -13.65 0.45
N ASP A 12 -6.17 -13.92 0.57
CA ASP A 12 -7.07 -13.20 1.47
C ASP A 12 -6.65 -13.29 2.92
N LYS A 13 -6.20 -14.49 3.34
CA LYS A 13 -5.67 -14.71 4.68
C LYS A 13 -4.41 -13.88 4.92
N ILE A 14 -3.50 -13.86 3.95
CA ILE A 14 -2.22 -13.14 4.08
C ILE A 14 -2.46 -11.63 4.10
N ILE A 15 -3.34 -11.12 3.23
CA ILE A 15 -3.74 -9.72 3.20
C ILE A 15 -4.35 -9.32 4.55
N SER A 16 -5.25 -10.14 5.11
CA SER A 16 -5.85 -9.90 6.42
C SER A 16 -4.81 -9.88 7.54
N ASP A 17 -3.87 -10.84 7.53
CA ASP A 17 -2.80 -10.91 8.52
C ASP A 17 -1.85 -9.70 8.44
N TYR A 18 -1.57 -9.19 7.23
CA TYR A 18 -0.85 -7.92 7.07
C TYR A 18 -1.67 -6.74 7.56
N LYS A 19 -2.96 -6.66 7.20
CA LYS A 19 -3.83 -5.56 7.62
C LYS A 19 -3.88 -5.42 9.14
N LYS A 20 -4.06 -6.52 9.88
CA LYS A 20 -4.03 -6.50 11.36
C LYS A 20 -2.74 -5.92 11.94
N LYS A 21 -1.61 -6.13 11.28
CA LYS A 21 -0.31 -5.55 11.70
C LYS A 21 -0.22 -4.05 11.38
N LEU A 22 -0.91 -3.59 10.35
CA LEU A 22 -0.96 -2.18 9.95
C LEU A 22 -1.98 -1.39 10.79
N GLU A 23 -3.08 -2.02 11.20
CA GLU A 23 -4.12 -1.42 12.05
C GLU A 23 -3.56 -0.85 13.37
N VAL A 24 -2.55 -1.51 13.94
CA VAL A 24 -1.89 -1.07 15.18
C VAL A 24 -0.83 0.02 14.97
N GLN A 25 -0.47 0.34 13.72
CA GLN A 25 0.51 1.37 13.41
C GLN A 25 -0.10 2.76 13.51
N THR A 26 0.71 3.74 13.89
CA THR A 26 0.39 5.16 13.74
C THR A 26 0.35 5.57 12.26
N MET A 27 -0.22 6.74 11.95
CA MET A 27 -0.21 7.27 10.58
C MET A 27 1.22 7.47 10.05
N GLU A 28 2.14 7.94 10.89
CA GLU A 28 3.54 8.15 10.54
C GLU A 28 4.23 6.81 10.17
N GLU A 29 4.03 5.78 10.98
CA GLU A 29 4.55 4.43 10.71
C GLU A 29 3.98 3.83 9.42
N LEU A 30 2.69 4.05 9.16
CA LEU A 30 2.02 3.59 7.95
C LEU A 30 2.60 4.26 6.69
N VAL A 31 2.77 5.59 6.74
CA VAL A 31 3.43 6.38 5.68
C VAL A 31 4.87 5.91 5.48
N ASN A 32 5.62 5.71 6.56
CA ASN A 32 6.99 5.20 6.50
C ASN A 32 7.07 3.80 5.89
N SER A 33 6.14 2.91 6.23
CA SER A 33 6.03 1.57 5.66
C SER A 33 5.82 1.63 4.14
N TYR A 34 4.88 2.46 3.69
CA TYR A 34 4.64 2.69 2.26
C TYR A 34 5.86 3.30 1.55
N ASN A 35 6.46 4.37 2.10
CA ASN A 35 7.60 5.04 1.48
C ASN A 35 8.83 4.12 1.36
N ARG A 36 9.01 3.17 2.28
CA ARG A 36 10.01 2.10 2.12
C ARG A 36 9.74 1.21 0.90
N GLN A 37 8.48 0.89 0.62
CA GLN A 37 8.12 0.14 -0.59
C GLN A 37 8.39 0.94 -1.86
N VAL A 38 8.08 2.25 -1.86
CA VAL A 38 8.37 3.13 -2.99
C VAL A 38 9.88 3.17 -3.27
N LYS A 39 10.71 3.35 -2.23
CA LYS A 39 12.17 3.38 -2.37
C LYS A 39 12.73 2.06 -2.91
N CYS A 40 12.18 0.93 -2.47
CA CYS A 40 12.63 -0.38 -2.95
C CYS A 40 12.15 -0.70 -4.37
N GLY A 41 10.98 -0.18 -4.76
CA GLY A 41 10.27 -0.60 -5.96
C GLY A 41 9.52 -1.93 -5.77
N ILE A 42 8.66 -2.28 -6.73
CA ILE A 42 7.96 -3.56 -6.77
C ILE A 42 8.85 -4.58 -7.52
N VAL A 43 9.49 -5.48 -6.78
CA VAL A 43 10.48 -6.42 -7.32
C VAL A 43 9.88 -7.76 -7.77
N GLY A 44 8.59 -7.77 -8.10
CA GLY A 44 7.89 -8.96 -8.62
C GLY A 44 7.58 -10.06 -7.60
N VAL A 45 7.80 -9.80 -6.31
CA VAL A 45 7.48 -10.76 -5.24
C VAL A 45 6.00 -10.68 -4.90
N HIS A 46 5.26 -11.78 -5.07
CA HIS A 46 3.82 -11.86 -4.78
C HIS A 46 3.48 -11.37 -3.37
N MET A 47 4.27 -11.74 -2.35
CA MET A 47 4.07 -11.29 -0.97
C MET A 47 4.14 -9.76 -0.81
N GLN A 48 4.98 -9.08 -1.61
CA GLN A 48 5.04 -7.62 -1.63
C GLN A 48 3.73 -7.04 -2.17
N ALA A 49 3.18 -7.63 -3.25
CA ALA A 49 1.89 -7.22 -3.77
C ALA A 49 0.77 -7.36 -2.73
N LEU A 50 0.78 -8.45 -1.94
CA LEU A 50 -0.19 -8.66 -0.86
C LEU A 50 -0.06 -7.61 0.26
N LEU A 51 1.17 -7.26 0.65
CA LEU A 51 1.41 -6.16 1.60
C LEU A 51 0.90 -4.82 1.06
N LEU A 52 1.16 -4.52 -0.21
CA LEU A 52 0.68 -3.30 -0.86
C LEU A 52 -0.85 -3.22 -0.92
N ILE A 53 -1.53 -4.35 -1.14
CA ILE A 53 -2.99 -4.43 -1.08
C ILE A 53 -3.50 -4.17 0.35
N ALA A 54 -2.82 -4.71 1.37
CA ALA A 54 -3.16 -4.41 2.77
C ALA A 54 -2.96 -2.93 3.10
N LEU A 55 -1.85 -2.32 2.66
CA LEU A 55 -1.62 -0.87 2.78
C LEU A 55 -2.72 -0.08 2.10
N ARG A 56 -3.12 -0.46 0.88
CA ARG A 56 -4.23 0.17 0.16
C ARG A 56 -5.53 0.18 0.98
N GLN A 57 -5.85 -0.95 1.62
CA GLN A 57 -7.05 -1.08 2.43
C GLN A 57 -6.98 -0.16 3.66
N GLU A 58 -5.85 -0.16 4.34
CA GLU A 58 -5.65 0.64 5.56
C GLU A 58 -5.70 2.15 5.30
N PHE A 59 -5.02 2.63 4.24
CA PHE A 59 -5.10 4.04 3.85
C PHE A 59 -6.54 4.44 3.50
N LYS A 60 -7.25 3.61 2.74
CA LYS A 60 -8.66 3.88 2.39
C LYS A 60 -9.57 3.92 3.61
N GLU A 61 -9.30 3.11 4.62
CA GLU A 61 -10.10 3.10 5.84
C GLU A 61 -9.92 4.40 6.62
N ARG A 62 -8.67 4.82 6.82
CA ARG A 62 -8.29 6.00 7.61
C ARG A 62 -8.51 7.34 6.90
N LEU A 63 -8.14 7.43 5.62
CA LEU A 63 -8.09 8.70 4.87
C LEU A 63 -9.11 8.79 3.74
N LYS A 64 -9.83 7.69 3.43
CA LYS A 64 -10.73 7.57 2.26
C LYS A 64 -10.04 7.64 0.90
N GLU A 65 -8.71 7.66 0.90
CA GLU A 65 -7.83 7.68 -0.26
C GLU A 65 -6.66 6.71 -0.04
N SER A 66 -5.88 6.44 -1.07
CA SER A 66 -4.72 5.55 -0.95
C SER A 66 -3.67 5.90 -2.00
N PRO A 67 -2.38 5.86 -1.61
CA PRO A 67 -1.28 6.07 -2.55
C PRO A 67 -0.95 4.80 -3.36
N VAL A 68 -1.57 3.67 -2.98
CA VAL A 68 -1.56 2.42 -3.74
C VAL A 68 -2.85 2.29 -4.54
N TYR A 69 -2.76 2.03 -5.85
CA TYR A 69 -3.91 1.75 -6.70
C TYR A 69 -3.88 0.32 -7.22
N LEU A 70 -5.07 -0.22 -7.51
CA LEU A 70 -5.27 -1.51 -8.15
C LEU A 70 -6.37 -1.35 -9.20
N LEU A 71 -6.01 -1.33 -10.48
CA LEU A 71 -6.90 -1.09 -11.61
C LEU A 71 -6.62 -2.14 -12.70
N ASN A 72 -7.63 -2.90 -13.13
CA ASN A 72 -7.49 -3.92 -14.19
C ASN A 72 -6.27 -4.84 -13.98
N HIS A 73 -6.09 -5.37 -12.76
CA HIS A 73 -4.95 -6.20 -12.34
C HIS A 73 -3.60 -5.48 -12.23
N ILE A 74 -3.53 -4.17 -12.50
CA ILE A 74 -2.32 -3.37 -12.35
C ILE A 74 -2.30 -2.79 -10.94
N LEU A 75 -1.35 -3.27 -10.13
CA LEU A 75 -1.03 -2.75 -8.80
C LEU A 75 0.11 -1.74 -8.93
N GLY A 76 -0.07 -0.54 -8.42
CA GLY A 76 0.96 0.50 -8.51
C GLY A 76 1.00 1.47 -7.35
N LEU A 77 2.08 2.25 -7.32
CA LEU A 77 2.40 3.27 -6.32
C LEU A 77 2.53 4.63 -7.00
N VAL A 78 2.03 5.70 -6.36
CA VAL A 78 2.04 7.06 -6.92
C VAL A 78 3.34 7.85 -6.66
N GLY A 79 4.27 7.30 -5.89
CA GLY A 79 5.51 7.99 -5.48
C GLY A 79 5.58 8.19 -3.96
N PRO A 80 6.65 8.78 -3.41
CA PRO A 80 6.75 9.05 -1.98
C PRO A 80 5.66 10.03 -1.56
N ILE A 81 5.15 9.87 -0.34
CA ILE A 81 4.07 10.71 0.18
C ILE A 81 4.36 11.21 1.60
N GLU A 82 3.58 12.19 2.00
CA GLU A 82 3.30 12.50 3.39
C GLU A 82 1.79 12.69 3.59
N VAL A 83 1.35 12.83 4.85
CA VAL A 83 -0.05 13.13 5.18
C VAL A 83 -0.11 14.51 5.83
N VAL A 84 -0.86 15.43 5.22
CA VAL A 84 -1.09 16.81 5.68
C VAL A 84 -2.58 17.01 5.85
N ASP A 85 -3.02 17.41 7.04
CA ASP A 85 -4.44 17.68 7.34
C ASP A 85 -5.40 16.53 6.97
N GLY A 86 -4.93 15.29 7.11
CA GLY A 86 -5.72 14.10 6.75
C GLY A 86 -5.75 13.77 5.26
N HIS A 87 -4.90 14.43 4.47
CA HIS A 87 -4.78 14.22 3.03
C HIS A 87 -3.37 13.79 2.62
N ILE A 88 -3.29 12.91 1.63
CA ILE A 88 -2.07 12.42 1.01
C ILE A 88 -1.56 13.52 0.09
N ARG A 89 -0.35 13.99 0.38
CA ARG A 89 0.43 14.84 -0.53
C ARG A 89 1.55 14.00 -1.13
N ILE A 90 1.64 13.98 -2.46
CA ILE A 90 2.74 13.36 -3.18
C ILE A 90 3.95 14.28 -3.11
N LEU A 91 5.10 13.72 -2.77
CA LEU A 91 6.37 14.42 -2.76
C LEU A 91 6.96 14.36 -4.18
N GLU A 92 7.07 15.51 -4.83
CA GLU A 92 7.86 15.64 -6.06
C GLU A 92 9.34 15.55 -5.69
N ASN A 93 10.09 14.73 -6.44
CA ASN A 93 11.55 14.65 -6.34
C ASN A 93 12.22 15.74 -7.17
#